data_AF-A0A948VD74-F1
#
_entry.id   AF-A0A948VD74-F1
#
_cell.length_a   1.000
_cell.length_b   1.000
_cell.length_c   1.000
_cell.angle_alpha   90.00
_cell.angle_beta   90.00
_cell.angle_gamma   90.00
#
_symmetry.space_group_name_H-M   'P 1'
#
loop_
_entity.id
_entity.type
_entity.pdbx_description
1 polymer ?
#
loop_
_entity_poly.entity_id
_entity_poly.type
_entity_poly.pdbx_seq_one_letter_code
_entity_poly.pdbx_strand_id
1 'polypeptide(L)'
;KSTQPPVLDLGPAAALATLTAIRPHPHLGFWGAVADLGLGTASREAKLDLHRDIRPRVDTPLCAGCGACLNVCLFDAIVIKAGRAVIDHVRCTGCGECMSVCFMAGIAPEAAAGIGRFQAGVAGAAAAVAGSFAGRTFHSAFLVDMDRHTSGAGKRTRPLLGDLGILASRDPVALDQAVWDEITGACGGSLKTWSGYAQDPGALLDEAAAAGLGTRDYRLVSVS
;
A
#
# COMPACT_ATOMS: atom_id res chain seq x y z
N LYS A 1 -18.08 20.27 0.09
CA LYS A 1 -17.53 19.46 -1.03
C LYS A 1 -17.59 18.02 -0.57
N SER A 2 -18.19 17.12 -1.36
CA SER A 2 -18.48 15.72 -0.96
C SER A 2 -17.29 15.08 -0.26
N THR A 3 -17.50 14.62 0.98
CA THR A 3 -16.47 14.13 1.91
C THR A 3 -16.15 12.64 1.73
N GLN A 4 -16.73 11.98 0.72
CA GLN A 4 -16.45 10.58 0.41
C GLN A 4 -15.71 10.46 -0.92
N PRO A 5 -14.58 9.74 -0.96
CA PRO A 5 -13.87 9.50 -2.21
C PRO A 5 -14.78 8.73 -3.17
N PRO A 6 -14.81 9.07 -4.47
CA PRO A 6 -15.62 8.33 -5.44
C PRO A 6 -15.13 6.87 -5.53
N VAL A 7 -15.91 5.97 -4.95
CA VAL A 7 -15.78 4.51 -5.09
C VAL A 7 -16.27 4.13 -6.50
N LEU A 8 -15.71 3.07 -7.09
CA LEU A 8 -16.26 2.42 -8.28
C LEU A 8 -17.73 2.06 -8.02
N ASP A 9 -18.57 2.14 -9.06
CA ASP A 9 -19.94 1.66 -8.95
C ASP A 9 -19.94 0.14 -8.80
N LEU A 10 -20.27 -0.34 -7.59
CA LEU A 10 -20.32 -1.76 -7.25
C LEU A 10 -21.72 -2.37 -7.51
N GLY A 11 -22.63 -1.61 -8.11
CA GLY A 11 -23.95 -2.06 -8.53
C GLY A 11 -24.82 -2.57 -7.37
N PRO A 12 -25.77 -3.49 -7.64
CA PRO A 12 -26.71 -4.01 -6.64
C PRO A 12 -26.11 -5.15 -5.77
N ALA A 13 -24.79 -5.23 -5.65
CA ALA A 13 -24.14 -6.34 -4.95
C ALA A 13 -24.57 -6.41 -3.48
N ALA A 14 -24.90 -7.62 -3.01
CA ALA A 14 -25.37 -7.84 -1.64
C ALA A 14 -24.21 -7.98 -0.63
N ALA A 15 -23.00 -8.23 -1.08
CA ALA A 15 -21.81 -8.40 -0.27
C ALA A 15 -20.57 -8.13 -1.12
N LEU A 16 -19.43 -7.86 -0.47
CA LEU A 16 -18.15 -7.65 -1.13
C LEU A 16 -17.10 -8.61 -0.57
N ALA A 17 -16.31 -9.24 -1.45
CA ALA A 17 -15.19 -10.07 -1.06
C ALA A 17 -13.88 -9.54 -1.65
N THR A 18 -12.81 -9.49 -0.85
CA THR A 18 -11.45 -9.20 -1.32
C THR A 18 -10.60 -10.47 -1.29
N LEU A 19 -9.93 -10.75 -2.40
CA LEU A 19 -9.03 -11.91 -2.56
C LEU A 19 -7.63 -11.36 -2.85
N THR A 20 -6.81 -11.25 -1.81
CA THR A 20 -5.60 -10.43 -1.86
C THR A 20 -4.36 -11.31 -1.91
N ALA A 21 -3.61 -11.26 -3.01
CA ALA A 21 -2.23 -11.74 -3.00
C ALA A 21 -1.35 -10.71 -2.29
N ILE A 22 -0.75 -11.08 -1.16
CA ILE A 22 0.04 -10.13 -0.38
C ILE A 22 1.30 -9.74 -1.14
N ARG A 23 1.43 -8.44 -1.41
CA ARG A 23 2.57 -7.83 -2.09
C ARG A 23 3.07 -6.65 -1.28
N PRO A 24 4.38 -6.38 -1.27
CA PRO A 24 4.88 -5.21 -0.58
C PRO A 24 4.37 -3.91 -1.22
N HIS A 25 4.24 -2.86 -0.42
CA HIS A 25 3.76 -1.55 -0.90
C HIS A 25 4.51 -0.40 -0.22
N PRO A 26 5.06 0.57 -0.98
CA PRO A 26 5.98 1.58 -0.46
C PRO A 26 5.36 2.52 0.58
N HIS A 27 4.03 2.68 0.55
CA HIS A 27 3.32 3.60 1.45
C HIS A 27 2.49 2.91 2.52
N LEU A 28 2.24 1.60 2.38
CA LEU A 28 1.32 0.84 3.25
C LEU A 28 2.04 -0.32 3.96
N GLY A 29 3.32 -0.55 3.68
CA GLY A 29 4.04 -1.76 4.07
C GLY A 29 3.73 -2.92 3.13
N PHE A 30 2.45 -3.29 3.01
CA PHE A 30 1.95 -4.25 2.03
C PHE A 30 0.56 -3.88 1.53
N TRP A 31 0.18 -4.48 0.41
CA TRP A 31 -1.17 -4.41 -0.13
C TRP A 31 -2.04 -5.51 0.50
N GLY A 32 -2.89 -5.11 1.45
CA GLY A 32 -3.79 -5.97 2.22
C GLY A 32 -5.28 -5.75 1.92
N ALA A 33 -6.13 -6.33 2.74
CA ALA A 33 -7.59 -6.23 2.62
C ALA A 33 -8.09 -4.79 2.81
N VAL A 34 -7.50 -4.02 3.73
CA VAL A 34 -7.84 -2.60 3.92
C VAL A 34 -7.47 -1.80 2.67
N ALA A 35 -6.34 -2.12 2.03
CA ALA A 35 -5.94 -1.49 0.77
C ALA A 35 -6.85 -1.88 -0.40
N ASP A 36 -7.29 -3.13 -0.49
CA ASP A 36 -8.27 -3.57 -1.49
C ASP A 36 -9.60 -2.82 -1.34
N LEU A 37 -10.10 -2.70 -0.11
CA LEU A 37 -11.31 -1.94 0.16
C LEU A 37 -11.14 -0.46 -0.17
N GLY A 38 -10.08 0.18 0.33
CA GLY A 38 -9.90 1.63 0.20
C GLY A 38 -9.39 2.08 -1.16
N LEU A 39 -8.28 1.51 -1.62
CA LEU A 39 -7.68 1.84 -2.92
C LEU A 39 -8.20 0.93 -4.03
N GLY A 40 -8.33 -0.38 -3.81
CA GLY A 40 -8.74 -1.32 -4.86
C GLY A 40 -10.07 -0.92 -5.52
N THR A 41 -11.05 -0.53 -4.71
CA THR A 41 -12.36 -0.06 -5.17
C THR A 41 -12.42 1.43 -5.54
N ALA A 42 -11.37 2.21 -5.32
CA ALA A 42 -11.40 3.63 -5.63
C ALA A 42 -11.38 3.89 -7.15
N SER A 43 -12.12 4.91 -7.58
CA SER A 43 -12.01 5.47 -8.93
C SER A 43 -10.60 6.00 -9.20
N ARG A 44 -10.28 6.22 -10.47
CA ARG A 44 -8.97 6.76 -10.88
C ARG A 44 -8.72 8.13 -10.25
N GLU A 45 -9.75 8.97 -10.22
CA GLU A 45 -9.71 10.32 -9.67
C GLU A 45 -9.44 10.28 -8.16
N ALA A 46 -10.17 9.43 -7.42
CA ALA A 46 -9.96 9.23 -5.99
C ALA A 46 -8.55 8.73 -5.66
N LYS A 47 -8.05 7.75 -6.44
CA LYS A 47 -6.67 7.25 -6.29
C LYS A 47 -5.65 8.37 -6.46
N LEU A 48 -5.80 9.21 -7.48
CA LEU A 48 -4.89 10.33 -7.75
C LEU A 48 -4.94 11.41 -6.66
N ASP A 49 -6.13 11.66 -6.10
CA ASP A 49 -6.28 12.62 -5.01
C ASP A 49 -5.66 12.13 -3.71
N LEU A 50 -5.82 10.85 -3.36
CA LEU A 50 -5.14 10.24 -2.21
C LEU A 50 -3.60 10.33 -2.33
N HIS A 51 -3.06 10.14 -3.55
CA HIS A 51 -1.62 10.17 -3.78
C HIS A 51 -1.03 11.58 -3.94
N ARG A 52 -1.86 12.64 -3.93
CA ARG A 52 -1.41 14.00 -4.21
C ARG A 52 -0.34 14.48 -3.23
N ASP A 53 -0.55 14.23 -1.94
CA ASP A 53 0.30 14.71 -0.86
C ASP A 53 1.54 13.84 -0.60
N ILE A 54 1.61 12.67 -1.24
CA ILE A 54 2.73 11.73 -1.15
C ILE A 54 3.57 11.70 -2.42
N ARG A 55 3.40 12.68 -3.31
CA ARG A 55 4.24 12.79 -4.49
C ARG A 55 5.70 12.98 -4.06
N PRO A 56 6.64 12.23 -4.66
CA PRO A 56 8.05 12.30 -4.33
C PRO A 56 8.65 13.64 -4.76
N ARG A 57 9.50 14.22 -3.92
CA ARG A 57 10.36 15.37 -4.20
C ARG A 57 11.82 14.93 -4.11
N VAL A 58 12.65 15.44 -5.01
CA VAL A 58 14.10 15.23 -4.99
C VAL A 58 14.78 16.30 -4.14
N ASP A 59 15.61 15.87 -3.21
CA ASP A 59 16.60 16.69 -2.53
C ASP A 59 17.84 16.84 -3.44
N THR A 60 17.92 17.97 -4.14
CA THR A 60 18.98 18.25 -5.12
C THR A 60 20.40 18.17 -4.53
N PRO A 61 20.69 18.73 -3.33
CA PRO A 61 21.97 18.52 -2.66
C PRO A 61 22.40 17.06 -2.52
N LEU A 62 21.49 16.17 -2.09
CA LEU A 62 21.80 14.75 -1.88
C LEU A 62 21.91 13.93 -3.18
N CYS A 63 21.46 14.48 -4.30
CA CYS A 63 20.95 13.67 -5.41
C CYS A 63 21.95 12.83 -6.24
N ALA A 64 23.28 12.92 -6.22
CA ALA A 64 24.24 12.14 -7.05
C ALA A 64 24.04 11.96 -8.60
N GLY A 65 22.83 12.04 -9.18
CA GLY A 65 22.59 11.89 -10.63
C GLY A 65 22.63 10.46 -11.18
N CYS A 66 22.55 9.43 -10.34
CA CYS A 66 22.81 8.02 -10.72
C CYS A 66 21.77 7.37 -11.65
N GLY A 67 20.57 7.92 -11.76
CA GLY A 67 19.51 7.38 -12.63
C GLY A 67 18.77 6.15 -12.09
N ALA A 68 19.03 5.68 -10.86
CA ALA A 68 18.32 4.52 -10.31
C ALA A 68 16.79 4.73 -10.26
N CYS A 69 16.34 5.93 -9.90
CA CYS A 69 14.93 6.29 -9.87
C CYS A 69 14.26 6.35 -11.25
N LEU A 70 15.02 6.65 -12.32
CA LEU A 70 14.51 6.64 -13.70
C LEU A 70 14.07 5.22 -14.08
N ASN A 71 14.91 4.22 -13.78
CA ASN A 71 14.71 2.83 -14.21
C ASN A 71 13.49 2.15 -13.59
N VAL A 72 12.98 2.67 -12.47
CA VAL A 72 11.80 2.12 -11.79
C VAL A 72 10.52 2.93 -12.03
N CYS A 73 10.62 4.07 -12.73
CA CYS A 73 9.46 4.90 -13.00
C CYS A 73 8.63 4.31 -14.14
N LEU A 74 7.47 3.72 -13.82
CA LEU A 74 6.54 3.15 -14.81
C LEU A 74 5.83 4.21 -15.68
N PHE A 75 5.96 5.49 -15.35
CA PHE A 75 5.20 6.59 -15.96
C PHE A 75 6.08 7.60 -16.71
N ASP A 76 7.37 7.29 -16.88
CA ASP A 76 8.35 8.18 -17.52
C ASP A 76 8.29 9.62 -16.97
N ALA A 77 8.09 9.72 -15.66
CA ALA A 77 7.89 10.97 -14.94
C ALA A 77 9.21 11.54 -14.38
N ILE A 78 10.33 10.85 -14.57
CA ILE A 78 11.62 11.24 -14.00
C ILE A 78 12.61 11.44 -15.14
N VAL A 79 13.40 12.52 -15.09
CA VAL A 79 14.48 12.80 -16.04
C VAL A 79 15.72 13.29 -15.30
N ILE A 80 16.90 13.12 -15.90
CA ILE A 80 18.14 13.74 -15.39
C ILE A 80 18.37 15.07 -16.12
N LYS A 81 18.40 16.18 -15.37
CA LYS A 81 18.74 17.52 -15.87
C LYS A 81 19.88 18.10 -15.04
N ALA A 82 20.91 18.62 -15.70
CA ALA A 82 22.11 19.17 -15.05
C ALA A 82 22.72 18.21 -13.98
N GLY A 83 22.75 16.91 -14.29
CA GLY A 83 23.28 15.88 -13.38
C GLY A 83 22.39 15.54 -12.18
N ARG A 84 21.12 16.00 -12.15
CA ARG A 84 20.19 15.78 -11.04
C ARG A 84 18.85 15.24 -11.53
N ALA A 85 18.21 14.41 -10.72
CA ALA A 85 16.87 13.91 -11.00
C ALA A 85 15.84 15.03 -10.84
N VAL A 86 14.91 15.11 -11.79
CA VAL A 86 13.78 16.05 -11.79
C VAL A 86 12.51 15.24 -12.07
N ILE A 87 11.47 15.48 -11.29
CA ILE A 87 10.19 14.76 -11.36
C ILE A 87 9.14 15.66 -12.02
N ASP A 88 8.53 15.17 -13.10
CA ASP A 88 7.34 15.74 -13.72
C ASP A 88 6.09 15.31 -12.94
N HIS A 89 5.60 16.21 -12.09
CA HIS A 89 4.41 15.97 -11.28
C HIS A 89 3.09 15.93 -12.07
N VAL A 90 3.10 16.26 -13.37
CA VAL A 90 1.94 16.04 -14.24
C VAL A 90 1.81 14.56 -14.59
N ARG A 91 2.94 13.87 -14.79
CA ARG A 91 2.98 12.42 -15.10
C ARG A 91 3.09 11.54 -13.87
N CYS A 92 3.67 12.06 -12.79
CA CYS A 92 3.88 11.31 -11.55
C CYS A 92 2.54 10.98 -10.86
N THR A 93 2.33 9.70 -10.60
CA THR A 93 1.17 9.18 -9.87
C THR A 93 1.37 9.11 -8.36
N GLY A 94 2.58 9.37 -7.85
CA GLY A 94 2.90 9.27 -6.43
C GLY A 94 3.16 7.85 -5.92
N CYS A 95 3.39 6.87 -6.81
CA CYS A 95 3.58 5.46 -6.42
C CYS A 95 4.74 5.20 -5.45
N GLY A 96 5.73 6.09 -5.38
CA GLY A 96 6.82 6.02 -4.40
C GLY A 96 7.96 5.06 -4.69
N GLU A 97 7.92 4.30 -5.80
CA GLU A 97 8.99 3.37 -6.16
C GLU A 97 10.37 4.04 -6.31
N CYS A 98 10.41 5.29 -6.75
CA CYS A 98 11.67 6.04 -6.82
C CYS A 98 12.30 6.30 -5.43
N MET A 99 11.49 6.36 -4.36
CA MET A 99 11.97 6.59 -3.00
C MET A 99 12.67 5.36 -2.44
N SER A 100 12.19 4.15 -2.76
CA SER A 100 12.78 2.89 -2.28
C SER A 100 14.15 2.58 -2.87
N VAL A 101 14.40 3.02 -4.12
CA VAL A 101 15.67 2.76 -4.81
C VAL A 101 16.72 3.86 -4.62
N CYS A 102 16.38 4.97 -3.97
CA CYS A 102 17.33 6.06 -3.75
C CYS A 102 18.28 5.74 -2.59
N PHE A 103 19.46 5.20 -2.90
CA PHE A 103 20.48 4.89 -1.88
C PHE A 103 21.00 6.12 -1.12
N MET A 104 20.85 7.33 -1.68
CA MET A 104 21.21 8.59 -1.02
C MET A 104 20.13 9.08 -0.05
N ALA A 105 18.97 8.41 0.01
CA ALA A 105 17.77 8.88 0.71
C ALA A 105 17.35 10.31 0.31
N GLY A 106 17.68 10.71 -0.92
CA GLY A 106 17.42 12.05 -1.46
C GLY A 106 16.09 12.19 -2.19
N ILE A 107 15.17 11.22 -2.06
CA ILE A 107 13.82 11.32 -2.60
C ILE A 107 12.84 10.97 -1.47
N ALA A 108 11.95 11.90 -1.13
CA ALA A 108 11.01 11.77 -0.03
C ALA A 108 9.65 12.38 -0.41
N PRO A 109 8.56 12.08 0.30
CA PRO A 109 7.28 12.73 0.08
C PRO A 109 7.40 14.26 0.21
N GLU A 110 6.66 15.01 -0.61
CA GLU A 110 6.67 16.48 -0.58
C GLU A 110 6.26 17.05 0.79
N ALA A 111 5.35 16.37 1.48
CA ALA A 111 4.95 16.70 2.84
C ALA A 111 5.42 15.62 3.83
N ALA A 112 6.03 16.05 4.96
CA ALA A 112 6.50 15.13 6.00
C ALA A 112 5.39 14.23 6.57
N ALA A 113 4.18 14.76 6.72
CA ALA A 113 3.00 14.00 7.15
C ALA A 113 2.21 13.35 5.99
N GLY A 114 2.75 13.36 4.77
CA GLY A 114 2.06 12.87 3.57
C GLY A 114 1.67 11.40 3.69
N ILE A 115 2.58 10.53 4.14
CA ILE A 115 2.32 9.08 4.25
C ILE A 115 1.22 8.81 5.26
N GLY A 116 1.24 9.46 6.42
CA GLY A 116 0.18 9.31 7.43
C GLY A 116 -1.18 9.77 6.90
N ARG A 117 -1.24 10.93 6.21
CA ARG A 117 -2.49 11.39 5.57
C ARG A 117 -2.99 10.43 4.48
N PHE A 118 -2.07 9.86 3.71
CA PHE A 118 -2.40 8.84 2.72
C PHE A 118 -3.01 7.60 3.39
N GLN A 119 -2.35 7.05 4.41
CA GLN A 119 -2.85 5.89 5.16
C GLN A 119 -4.22 6.16 5.79
N ALA A 120 -4.40 7.30 6.46
CA ALA A 120 -5.69 7.71 7.01
C ALA A 120 -6.77 7.84 5.92
N GLY A 121 -6.42 8.40 4.76
CA GLY A 121 -7.32 8.50 3.60
C GLY A 121 -7.73 7.13 3.05
N VAL A 122 -6.79 6.18 2.97
CA VAL A 122 -7.08 4.79 2.56
C VAL A 122 -8.00 4.10 3.57
N ALA A 123 -7.73 4.24 4.86
CA ALA A 123 -8.59 3.72 5.93
C ALA A 123 -10.02 4.28 5.86
N GLY A 124 -10.16 5.60 5.70
CA GLY A 124 -11.46 6.25 5.56
C GLY A 124 -12.23 5.80 4.31
N ALA A 125 -11.52 5.62 3.18
CA ALA A 125 -12.11 5.06 1.97
C ALA A 125 -12.59 3.62 2.19
N ALA A 126 -11.78 2.79 2.84
CA ALA A 126 -12.12 1.41 3.14
C ALA A 126 -13.37 1.31 4.04
N ALA A 127 -13.46 2.16 5.07
CA ALA A 127 -14.62 2.25 5.95
C ALA A 127 -15.90 2.66 5.19
N ALA A 128 -15.81 3.63 4.28
CA ALA A 128 -16.96 4.05 3.47
C ALA A 128 -17.49 2.91 2.57
N VAL A 129 -16.56 2.14 1.98
CA VAL A 129 -16.89 0.98 1.14
C VAL A 129 -17.54 -0.12 1.96
N ALA A 130 -16.91 -0.56 3.05
CA ALA A 130 -17.45 -1.60 3.92
C ALA A 130 -18.82 -1.21 4.51
N GLY A 131 -18.99 0.06 4.87
CA GLY A 131 -20.26 0.63 5.34
C GLY A 131 -21.38 0.54 4.30
N SER A 132 -21.06 0.70 3.02
CA SER A 132 -22.03 0.56 1.90
C SER A 132 -22.59 -0.86 1.76
N PHE A 133 -21.89 -1.87 2.31
CA PHE A 133 -22.35 -3.27 2.37
C PHE A 133 -22.94 -3.65 3.74
N ALA A 134 -23.09 -2.71 4.67
CA ALA A 134 -23.48 -2.96 6.06
C ALA A 134 -22.57 -4.03 6.74
N GLY A 135 -21.26 -3.98 6.47
CA GLY A 135 -20.30 -4.94 7.02
C GLY A 135 -20.40 -6.36 6.46
N ARG A 136 -21.21 -6.59 5.41
CA ARG A 136 -21.26 -7.87 4.68
C ARG A 136 -20.05 -8.01 3.77
N THR A 137 -18.87 -8.01 4.38
CA THR A 137 -17.59 -8.15 3.70
C THR A 137 -16.88 -9.44 4.12
N PHE A 138 -16.08 -9.98 3.20
CA PHE A 138 -15.22 -11.13 3.43
C PHE A 138 -13.85 -10.87 2.82
N HIS A 139 -12.79 -11.26 3.50
CA HIS A 139 -11.44 -10.95 3.10
C HIS A 139 -10.58 -12.20 3.23
N SER A 140 -9.75 -12.45 2.22
CA SER A 140 -8.73 -13.48 2.28
C SER A 140 -7.39 -12.92 1.82
N ALA A 141 -6.33 -13.28 2.55
CA ALA A 141 -4.96 -12.96 2.23
C ALA A 141 -4.21 -14.24 1.84
N PHE A 142 -3.60 -14.23 0.66
CA PHE A 142 -2.75 -15.30 0.15
C PHE A 142 -1.30 -14.91 0.39
N LEU A 143 -0.65 -15.55 1.38
CA LEU A 143 0.75 -15.38 1.73
C LEU A 143 1.58 -16.45 1.02
N VAL A 144 1.48 -16.47 -0.31
CA VAL A 144 2.13 -17.45 -1.18
C VAL A 144 2.94 -16.73 -2.25
N ASP A 145 4.06 -17.32 -2.65
CA ASP A 145 4.95 -16.75 -3.68
C ASP A 145 5.30 -15.26 -3.41
N MET A 146 5.66 -14.97 -2.15
CA MET A 146 5.90 -13.62 -1.65
C MET A 146 7.28 -13.09 -2.10
N ASP A 147 7.28 -12.45 -3.27
CA ASP A 147 8.43 -11.71 -3.80
C ASP A 147 8.51 -10.27 -3.27
N ARG A 148 9.54 -9.53 -3.68
CA ARG A 148 9.78 -8.13 -3.27
C ARG A 148 9.10 -7.09 -4.16
N HIS A 149 8.24 -7.50 -5.08
CA HIS A 149 7.71 -6.57 -6.09
C HIS A 149 6.38 -5.98 -5.69
N THR A 150 6.30 -4.66 -5.80
CA THR A 150 5.04 -3.92 -5.85
C THR A 150 4.26 -4.33 -7.09
N SER A 151 2.93 -4.28 -7.00
CA SER A 151 2.03 -4.59 -8.11
C SER A 151 2.39 -3.78 -9.37
N GLY A 152 2.93 -4.43 -10.39
CA GLY A 152 3.40 -3.79 -11.62
C GLY A 152 4.17 -4.75 -12.55
N ALA A 153 4.52 -4.30 -13.75
CA ALA A 153 5.20 -5.08 -14.80
C ALA A 153 6.70 -5.39 -14.51
N GLY A 154 7.06 -5.52 -13.23
CA GLY A 154 8.38 -5.97 -12.81
C GLY A 154 8.55 -7.47 -13.06
N LYS A 155 9.78 -7.90 -13.37
CA LYS A 155 10.11 -9.33 -13.44
C LYS A 155 10.08 -9.90 -12.03
N ARG A 156 9.16 -10.83 -11.74
CA ARG A 156 9.13 -11.57 -10.46
C ARG A 156 10.54 -12.08 -10.13
N THR A 157 10.97 -11.83 -8.91
CA THR A 157 12.21 -12.42 -8.38
C THR A 157 11.87 -13.65 -7.55
N ARG A 158 12.88 -14.46 -7.25
CA ARG A 158 12.71 -15.62 -6.37
C ARG A 158 12.01 -15.18 -5.06
N PRO A 159 11.00 -15.92 -4.57
CA PRO A 159 10.37 -15.64 -3.29
C PRO A 159 11.42 -15.52 -2.19
N LEU A 160 11.32 -14.45 -1.41
CA LEU A 160 12.22 -14.21 -0.28
C LEU A 160 11.75 -14.98 0.96
N LEU A 161 10.44 -15.15 1.08
CA LEU A 161 9.79 -15.95 2.11
C LEU A 161 9.17 -17.19 1.47
N GLY A 162 9.15 -18.30 2.22
CA GLY A 162 8.34 -19.45 1.88
C GLY A 162 6.84 -19.15 2.01
N ASP A 163 6.01 -20.06 1.52
CA ASP A 163 4.56 -19.93 1.64
C ASP A 163 4.15 -20.02 3.13
N LEU A 164 3.42 -19.01 3.61
CA LEU A 164 2.85 -18.96 4.97
C LEU A 164 1.37 -19.38 4.99
N GLY A 165 0.78 -19.62 3.81
CA GLY A 165 -0.57 -20.15 3.66
C GLY A 165 -1.60 -19.08 3.28
N ILE A 166 -2.85 -19.32 3.70
CA ILE A 166 -4.00 -18.47 3.39
C ILE A 166 -4.68 -18.11 4.72
N LEU A 167 -4.87 -16.81 4.94
CA LEU A 167 -5.65 -16.28 6.05
C LEU A 167 -6.98 -15.75 5.53
N ALA A 168 -8.04 -15.79 6.34
CA ALA A 168 -9.32 -15.21 5.98
C ALA A 168 -10.06 -14.68 7.22
N SER A 169 -10.83 -13.61 7.02
CA SER A 169 -11.63 -12.97 8.06
C SER A 169 -12.79 -12.17 7.45
N ARG A 170 -13.78 -11.86 8.27
CA ARG A 170 -14.78 -10.80 7.97
C ARG A 170 -14.32 -9.43 8.48
N ASP A 171 -13.33 -9.40 9.36
CA ASP A 171 -12.68 -8.19 9.86
C ASP A 171 -11.38 -7.97 9.06
N PRO A 172 -11.31 -6.97 8.17
CA PRO A 172 -10.13 -6.72 7.36
C PRO A 172 -8.96 -6.12 8.17
N VAL A 173 -9.22 -5.45 9.29
CA VAL A 173 -8.16 -4.88 10.15
C VAL A 173 -7.45 -6.01 10.89
N ALA A 174 -8.23 -6.94 11.46
CA ALA A 174 -7.71 -8.12 12.12
C ALA A 174 -6.95 -9.03 11.15
N LEU A 175 -7.44 -9.16 9.90
CA LEU A 175 -6.75 -9.92 8.86
C LEU A 175 -5.40 -9.29 8.51
N ASP A 176 -5.36 -7.98 8.23
CA ASP A 176 -4.11 -7.32 7.86
C ASP A 176 -3.13 -7.27 9.05
N GLN A 177 -3.62 -7.17 10.31
CA GLN A 177 -2.75 -7.33 11.48
C GLN A 177 -2.15 -8.75 11.54
N ALA A 178 -2.95 -9.79 11.35
CA ALA A 178 -2.46 -11.16 11.33
C ALA A 178 -1.44 -11.40 10.20
N VAL A 179 -1.70 -10.86 9.00
CA VAL A 179 -0.74 -10.89 7.88
C VAL A 179 0.58 -10.22 8.26
N TRP A 180 0.51 -9.06 8.90
CA TRP A 180 1.70 -8.34 9.33
C TRP A 180 2.53 -9.16 10.32
N ASP A 181 1.87 -9.77 11.31
CA ASP A 181 2.52 -10.58 12.33
C ASP A 181 3.14 -11.85 11.76
N GLU A 182 2.45 -12.56 10.86
CA GLU A 182 2.97 -13.76 10.18
C GLU A 182 4.22 -13.42 9.34
N ILE A 183 4.19 -12.33 8.56
CA ILE A 183 5.34 -11.93 7.75
C ILE A 183 6.50 -11.49 8.64
N THR A 184 6.26 -10.65 9.65
CA THR A 184 7.34 -10.19 10.53
C THR A 184 7.93 -11.33 11.35
N GLY A 185 7.12 -12.29 11.79
CA GLY A 185 7.56 -13.53 12.41
C GLY A 185 8.48 -14.34 11.50
N ALA A 186 8.10 -14.52 10.24
CA ALA A 186 8.91 -15.21 9.23
C ALA A 186 10.21 -14.45 8.87
N CYS A 187 10.20 -13.11 8.96
CA CYS A 187 11.35 -12.25 8.67
C CYS A 187 12.30 -12.00 9.85
N GLY A 188 11.94 -12.40 11.07
CA GLY A 188 12.69 -12.06 12.28
C GLY A 188 12.60 -10.58 12.68
N GLY A 189 11.49 -9.90 12.35
CA GLY A 189 11.08 -8.68 13.08
C GLY A 189 10.71 -7.43 12.27
N SER A 190 10.99 -7.35 10.96
CA SER A 190 10.59 -6.16 10.18
C SER A 190 10.17 -6.49 8.75
N LEU A 191 9.09 -5.84 8.29
CA LEU A 191 8.67 -5.88 6.88
C LEU A 191 9.77 -5.37 5.95
N LYS A 192 10.62 -4.45 6.41
CA LYS A 192 11.77 -3.96 5.63
C LYS A 192 12.72 -5.09 5.23
N THR A 193 12.86 -6.12 6.06
CA THR A 193 13.68 -7.30 5.77
C THR A 193 13.16 -8.08 4.56
N TRP A 194 11.84 -8.10 4.37
CA TRP A 194 11.21 -8.73 3.21
C TRP A 194 11.13 -7.80 2.01
N SER A 195 10.63 -6.59 2.19
CA SER A 195 10.22 -5.71 1.10
C SER A 195 11.27 -4.68 0.69
N GLY A 196 12.19 -4.33 1.60
CA GLY A 196 13.10 -3.20 1.43
C GLY A 196 12.45 -1.82 1.67
N TYR A 197 11.13 -1.71 1.74
CA TYR A 197 10.43 -0.47 2.06
C TYR A 197 10.54 -0.16 3.55
N ALA A 198 10.58 1.13 3.90
CA ALA A 198 10.71 1.56 5.29
C ALA A 198 9.37 1.56 6.05
N GLN A 199 8.26 1.52 5.31
CA GLN A 199 6.91 1.71 5.82
C GLN A 199 6.33 0.40 6.35
N ASP A 200 5.54 0.54 7.42
CA ASP A 200 4.71 -0.52 8.00
C ASP A 200 3.21 -0.12 7.93
N PRO A 201 2.28 -1.06 8.15
CA PRO A 201 0.86 -0.79 8.08
C PRO A 201 0.29 -0.22 9.40
N GLY A 202 1.09 0.04 10.44
CA GLY A 202 0.58 0.33 11.78
C GLY A 202 -0.40 1.49 11.84
N ALA A 203 -0.01 2.65 11.30
CA ALA A 203 -0.90 3.81 11.26
C ALA A 203 -2.10 3.63 10.33
N LEU A 204 -2.00 2.83 9.25
CA LEU A 204 -3.16 2.45 8.44
C LEU A 204 -4.17 1.65 9.28
N LEU A 205 -3.69 0.65 10.02
CA LEU A 205 -4.54 -0.22 10.84
C LEU A 205 -5.17 0.52 12.03
N ASP A 206 -4.43 1.44 12.63
CA ASP A 206 -4.95 2.31 13.70
C ASP A 206 -6.08 3.21 13.19
N GLU A 207 -5.88 3.87 12.05
CA GLU A 207 -6.91 4.72 11.43
C GLU A 207 -8.12 3.89 10.97
N ALA A 208 -7.89 2.68 10.43
CA ALA A 208 -8.97 1.79 10.01
C ALA A 208 -9.80 1.28 11.21
N ALA A 209 -9.14 0.90 12.30
CA ALA A 209 -9.81 0.52 13.55
C ALA A 209 -10.61 1.71 14.12
N ALA A 210 -10.01 2.90 14.17
CA ALA A 210 -10.66 4.12 14.64
C ALA A 210 -11.87 4.51 13.77
N ALA A 211 -11.84 4.21 12.47
CA ALA A 211 -12.96 4.40 11.55
C ALA A 211 -14.06 3.33 11.68
N GLY A 212 -13.92 2.36 12.59
CA GLY A 212 -14.91 1.31 12.84
C GLY A 212 -14.89 0.18 11.80
N LEU A 213 -13.80 0.05 11.02
CA LEU A 213 -13.67 -1.00 10.02
C LEU A 213 -13.41 -2.39 10.64
N GLY A 214 -12.89 -2.43 11.86
CA GLY A 214 -12.52 -3.66 12.56
C GLY A 214 -11.67 -3.40 13.80
N THR A 215 -11.01 -4.44 14.29
CA THR A 215 -10.06 -4.36 15.41
C THR A 215 -8.70 -4.92 15.02
N ARG A 216 -7.65 -4.48 15.72
CA ARG A 216 -6.31 -5.07 15.60
C ARG A 216 -6.19 -6.38 16.38
N ASP A 217 -7.10 -6.66 17.30
CA ASP A 217 -7.10 -7.92 18.05
C ASP A 217 -7.60 -9.07 17.19
N TYR A 218 -6.92 -10.20 17.23
CA TYR A 218 -7.34 -11.40 16.51
C TYR A 218 -6.96 -12.67 17.25
N ARG A 219 -7.55 -13.78 16.81
CA ARG A 219 -7.18 -15.14 17.21
C ARG A 219 -7.13 -16.02 15.97
N LEU A 220 -5.99 -16.65 15.73
CA LEU A 220 -5.86 -17.64 14.66
C LEU A 220 -6.61 -18.91 15.05
N VAL A 221 -7.44 -19.39 14.10
CA VAL A 221 -8.15 -20.65 14.21
C VAL A 221 -7.83 -21.46 12.96
N SER A 222 -7.03 -22.51 13.12
CA SER A 222 -6.71 -23.42 12.02
C SER A 222 -7.94 -24.26 11.67
N VAL A 223 -8.30 -24.27 10.40
CA VAL A 223 -9.37 -25.13 9.86
C VAL A 223 -8.69 -26.24 9.06
N SER A 224 -8.86 -27.48 9.50
CA SER A 224 -8.35 -28.69 8.85
C SER A 224 -9.43 -29.40 8.06
#